data_AF-A0A2N1PJW8-F1
#
_entry.id   AF-A0A2N1PJW8-F1
#
_cell.length_a   1.000
_cell.length_b   1.000
_cell.length_c   1.000
_cell.angle_alpha   90.00
_cell.angle_beta   90.00
_cell.angle_gamma   90.00
#
_symmetry.space_group_name_H-M   'P 1'
#
loop_
_entity.id
_entity.type
_entity.pdbx_description
1 polymer ?
#
loop_
_entity_poly.entity_id
_entity_poly.type
_entity_poly.pdbx_seq_one_letter_code
_entity_poly.pdbx_strand_id
1 'polypeptide(L)'
;MTKKKKTSGVNREKKKARAAQKRKQKKRGERSQQSNILPAFSRPMFSENHSERPYLAEMDAPDGFIALSVYQSMIRYAELVWDKNHFDTREELQRRISIGMRLWNYSISAGEGIPEEHLYAEVAEILKKDYGMQEKEIMSFIDSAVGKQLYYFPQDIQPEIAGIMYMRKFGVTTILEFNHDLLDYDENPLEPTPDDIKVLENLLILDNNVRTHRNYSLWKDEFEKIRVDCALAYGEWLLRKELNEYAGPFVNAIPPFLDYVYSYPHQWETTLNDLIPEYMEEFFFDYLLMRVDVKPQIYVDYAPAIEFFYYYLEEIGYMEINDCFIDDLDDLEEKFLFLLRQRYE
;
A
#
# COMPACT_ATOMS: atom_id res chain seq x y z
N MET A 1 -47.60 -52.95 26.75
CA MET A 1 -46.97 -52.82 25.42
C MET A 1 -47.04 -51.37 24.95
N THR A 2 -45.89 -50.87 24.49
CA THR A 2 -45.69 -49.83 23.44
C THR A 2 -46.27 -48.42 23.59
N LYS A 3 -45.37 -47.45 23.85
CA LYS A 3 -45.06 -46.23 23.04
C LYS A 3 -44.68 -45.02 23.92
N LYS A 4 -43.46 -44.99 24.45
CA LYS A 4 -42.80 -43.73 24.91
C LYS A 4 -41.28 -43.86 24.76
N LYS A 5 -40.75 -43.70 23.54
CA LYS A 5 -39.30 -43.57 23.28
C LYS A 5 -39.01 -43.21 21.81
N LYS A 6 -39.60 -42.14 21.27
CA LYS A 6 -39.18 -41.62 19.94
C LYS A 6 -39.10 -40.09 19.83
N THR A 7 -39.57 -39.33 20.82
CA THR A 7 -39.59 -37.85 20.75
C THR A 7 -38.32 -37.16 21.27
N SER A 8 -37.45 -37.83 22.04
CA SER A 8 -36.22 -37.19 22.57
C SER A 8 -35.06 -37.17 21.57
N GLY A 9 -34.98 -38.13 20.64
CA GLY A 9 -33.93 -38.18 19.61
C GLY A 9 -34.09 -37.10 18.54
N VAL A 10 -35.32 -36.93 18.04
CA VAL A 10 -35.63 -35.97 16.95
C VAL A 10 -35.42 -34.52 17.40
N ASN A 11 -35.70 -34.19 18.66
CA ASN A 11 -35.42 -32.85 19.20
C ASN A 11 -33.93 -32.60 19.41
N ARG A 12 -33.12 -33.64 19.67
CA ARG A 12 -31.66 -33.54 19.84
C ARG A 12 -30.96 -33.36 18.48
N GLU A 13 -31.43 -34.04 17.45
CA GLU A 13 -30.95 -33.86 16.07
C GLU A 13 -31.31 -32.50 15.49
N LYS A 14 -32.55 -32.01 15.69
CA LYS A 14 -32.95 -30.65 15.29
C LYS A 14 -32.13 -29.57 16.01
N LYS A 15 -31.75 -29.77 17.28
CA LYS A 15 -30.84 -28.86 18.01
C LYS A 15 -29.41 -28.90 17.46
N LYS A 16 -28.88 -30.07 17.11
CA LYS A 16 -27.55 -30.21 16.49
C LYS A 16 -27.49 -29.59 15.08
N ALA A 17 -28.54 -29.77 14.27
CA ALA A 17 -28.64 -29.18 12.94
C ALA A 17 -28.70 -27.63 13.00
N ARG A 18 -29.47 -27.06 13.92
CA ARG A 18 -29.50 -25.60 14.15
C ARG A 18 -28.18 -25.04 14.67
N ALA A 19 -27.46 -25.78 15.52
CA ALA A 19 -26.14 -25.38 15.99
C ALA A 19 -25.09 -25.45 14.87
N ALA A 20 -25.16 -26.44 13.98
CA ALA A 20 -24.31 -26.54 12.80
C ALA A 20 -24.59 -25.44 11.77
N GLN A 21 -25.85 -25.07 11.56
CA GLN A 21 -26.24 -23.92 10.72
C GLN A 21 -25.76 -22.59 11.32
N LYS A 22 -25.91 -22.38 12.63
CA LYS A 22 -25.35 -21.19 13.31
C LYS A 22 -23.83 -21.13 13.22
N ARG A 23 -23.12 -22.26 13.31
CA ARG A 23 -21.66 -22.32 13.09
C ARG A 23 -21.26 -22.04 11.63
N LYS A 24 -22.04 -22.50 10.65
CA LYS A 24 -21.82 -22.17 9.22
C LYS A 24 -22.12 -20.70 8.90
N GLN A 25 -23.15 -20.11 9.50
CA GLN A 25 -23.43 -18.67 9.39
C GLN A 25 -22.39 -17.82 10.12
N LYS A 26 -21.91 -18.25 11.29
CA LYS A 26 -20.82 -17.56 12.00
C LYS A 26 -19.50 -17.63 11.23
N LYS A 27 -19.15 -18.79 10.63
CA LYS A 27 -18.00 -18.91 9.72
C LYS A 27 -18.17 -18.13 8.40
N ARG A 28 -19.39 -17.95 7.90
CA ARG A 28 -19.67 -17.08 6.73
C ARG A 28 -19.59 -15.60 7.09
N GLY A 29 -20.05 -15.21 8.29
CA GLY A 29 -19.89 -13.85 8.83
C GLY A 29 -18.45 -13.51 9.17
N GLU A 30 -17.67 -14.47 9.69
CA GLU A 30 -16.23 -14.32 9.91
C GLU A 30 -15.46 -14.27 8.58
N ARG A 31 -15.89 -14.98 7.52
CA ARG A 31 -15.35 -14.81 6.15
C ARG A 31 -15.75 -13.49 5.50
N SER A 32 -16.96 -12.99 5.72
CA SER A 32 -17.38 -11.67 5.19
C SER A 32 -16.87 -10.50 6.04
N GLN A 33 -16.45 -10.74 7.28
CA GLN A 33 -15.70 -9.78 8.08
C GLN A 33 -14.21 -9.85 7.75
N GLN A 34 -13.62 -11.02 7.48
CA GLN A 34 -12.25 -11.11 6.95
C GLN A 34 -12.10 -10.50 5.55
N SER A 35 -13.17 -10.44 4.73
CA SER A 35 -13.17 -9.64 3.50
C SER A 35 -13.30 -8.13 3.73
N ASN A 36 -13.63 -7.70 4.96
CA ASN A 36 -13.79 -6.29 5.34
C ASN A 36 -12.75 -5.82 6.38
N ILE A 37 -11.82 -6.68 6.82
CA ILE A 37 -10.81 -6.37 7.86
C ILE A 37 -9.41 -6.11 7.27
N LEU A 38 -9.23 -6.27 5.96
CA LEU A 38 -8.14 -5.60 5.25
C LEU A 38 -8.78 -4.53 4.37
N PRO A 39 -8.60 -3.23 4.68
CA PRO A 39 -8.67 -2.27 3.60
C PRO A 39 -7.65 -2.71 2.57
N ALA A 40 -8.01 -2.56 1.31
CA ALA A 40 -7.24 -2.87 0.12
C ALA A 40 -5.90 -2.10 0.05
N PHE A 41 -5.01 -2.35 1.00
CA PHE A 41 -3.65 -1.78 1.05
C PHE A 41 -2.63 -2.69 0.36
N SER A 42 -3.04 -3.87 -0.12
CA SER A 42 -2.13 -4.83 -0.80
C SER A 42 -2.84 -5.68 -1.86
N ARG A 43 -4.10 -5.37 -2.17
CA ARG A 43 -4.82 -6.00 -3.28
C ARG A 43 -5.45 -4.92 -4.12
N PRO A 44 -4.76 -4.47 -5.16
CA PRO A 44 -5.45 -3.91 -6.30
C PRO A 44 -6.56 -4.90 -6.70
N MET A 45 -7.72 -4.38 -7.10
CA MET A 45 -8.78 -5.20 -7.67
C MET A 45 -8.26 -5.75 -9.01
N PHE A 46 -7.50 -6.83 -8.95
CA PHE A 46 -6.93 -7.47 -10.12
C PHE A 46 -7.93 -8.48 -10.66
N SER A 47 -8.40 -8.25 -11.88
CA SER A 47 -8.93 -9.30 -12.73
C SER A 47 -7.80 -10.27 -13.06
N GLU A 48 -8.13 -11.53 -13.35
CA GLU A 48 -7.19 -12.62 -13.71
C GLU A 48 -6.35 -12.36 -14.98
N ASN A 49 -6.38 -11.14 -15.54
CA ASN A 49 -5.66 -10.73 -16.75
C ASN A 49 -4.71 -9.57 -16.42
N HIS A 50 -3.53 -9.86 -15.86
CA HIS A 50 -2.43 -8.89 -15.73
C HIS A 50 -1.88 -8.41 -17.08
N SER A 51 -2.32 -8.99 -18.20
CA SER A 51 -1.74 -8.79 -19.53
C SER A 51 -2.33 -7.64 -20.36
N GLU A 52 -3.26 -6.84 -19.86
CA GLU A 52 -3.95 -5.82 -20.69
C GLU A 52 -4.03 -4.41 -20.09
N ARG A 53 -3.56 -4.17 -18.85
CA ARG A 53 -3.55 -2.82 -18.28
C ARG A 53 -2.15 -2.21 -18.42
N PRO A 54 -2.00 -1.03 -19.05
CA PRO A 54 -0.71 -0.33 -19.05
C PRO A 54 -0.30 0.03 -17.63
N TYR A 55 1.00 0.04 -17.36
CA TYR A 55 1.54 0.46 -16.08
C TYR A 55 1.12 1.90 -15.78
N LEU A 56 0.99 2.27 -14.50
CA LEU A 56 0.67 3.64 -14.14
C LEU A 56 1.72 4.66 -14.64
N ALA A 57 2.96 4.21 -14.89
CA ALA A 57 4.02 4.95 -15.55
C ALA A 57 3.77 5.23 -17.04
N GLU A 58 3.08 4.33 -17.74
CA GLU A 58 2.81 4.43 -19.19
C GLU A 58 1.58 5.29 -19.50
N MET A 59 0.95 5.85 -18.46
CA MET A 59 -0.26 6.65 -18.59
C MET A 59 0.07 8.12 -18.77
N ASP A 60 0.12 8.54 -20.04
CA ASP A 60 0.19 9.94 -20.40
C ASP A 60 -1.07 10.67 -19.92
N ALA A 61 -0.87 11.75 -19.16
CA ALA A 61 -1.91 12.69 -18.77
C ALA A 61 -1.76 13.99 -19.56
N PRO A 62 -2.86 14.71 -19.88
CA PRO A 62 -2.78 16.01 -20.52
C PRO A 62 -1.96 17.02 -19.70
N ASP A 63 -1.39 18.03 -20.37
CA ASP A 63 -0.61 19.08 -19.72
C ASP A 63 -1.36 19.71 -18.54
N GLY A 64 -0.67 19.78 -17.38
CA GLY A 64 -1.25 20.27 -16.14
C GLY A 64 -2.07 19.24 -15.36
N PHE A 65 -2.08 17.98 -15.78
CA PHE A 65 -2.72 16.86 -15.09
C PHE A 65 -1.73 15.73 -14.80
N ILE A 66 -2.14 14.84 -13.89
CA ILE A 66 -1.46 13.59 -13.56
C ILE A 66 -2.46 12.45 -13.64
N ALA A 67 -2.01 11.32 -14.19
CA ALA A 67 -2.73 10.06 -14.04
C ALA A 67 -2.60 9.61 -12.58
N LEU A 68 -3.68 9.09 -12.01
CA LEU A 68 -3.71 8.47 -10.70
C LEU A 68 -4.66 7.28 -10.76
N SER A 69 -4.44 6.28 -9.92
CA SER A 69 -5.52 5.33 -9.63
C SER A 69 -6.71 6.06 -8.99
N VAL A 70 -7.92 5.51 -9.14
CA VAL A 70 -9.11 6.02 -8.44
C VAL A 70 -8.85 6.10 -6.93
N TYR A 71 -8.17 5.12 -6.36
CA TYR A 71 -7.86 5.12 -4.93
C TYR A 71 -6.94 6.28 -4.53
N GLN A 72 -5.85 6.51 -5.26
CA GLN A 72 -4.98 7.67 -5.04
C GLN A 72 -5.73 8.99 -5.17
N SER A 73 -6.61 9.09 -6.17
CA SER A 73 -7.46 10.26 -6.39
C SER A 73 -8.35 10.55 -5.18
N MET A 74 -8.98 9.51 -4.62
CA MET A 74 -9.80 9.62 -3.42
C MET A 74 -8.97 10.02 -2.19
N ILE A 75 -7.76 9.50 -2.04
CA ILE A 75 -6.85 9.85 -0.94
C ILE A 75 -6.38 11.30 -1.06
N ARG A 76 -5.93 11.73 -2.24
CA ARG A 76 -5.55 13.12 -2.51
C ARG A 76 -6.71 14.08 -2.28
N TYR A 77 -7.92 13.69 -2.65
CA TYR A 77 -9.10 14.48 -2.34
C TYR A 77 -9.40 14.52 -0.84
N ALA A 78 -9.24 13.40 -0.15
CA ALA A 78 -9.44 13.31 1.27
C ALA A 78 -8.48 14.22 2.07
N GLU A 79 -7.32 14.58 1.53
CA GLU A 79 -6.42 15.62 2.08
C GLU A 79 -7.15 16.95 2.35
N LEU A 80 -8.25 17.25 1.66
CA LEU A 80 -9.07 18.44 1.91
C LEU A 80 -9.77 18.45 3.26
N VAL A 81 -9.99 17.28 3.85
CA VAL A 81 -10.59 17.09 5.18
C VAL A 81 -9.50 16.97 6.25
N TRP A 82 -8.23 16.93 5.86
CA TRP A 82 -7.13 16.66 6.77
C TRP A 82 -6.47 17.97 7.17
N ASP A 83 -6.46 18.26 8.47
CA ASP A 83 -5.52 19.24 9.00
C ASP A 83 -4.11 18.64 8.95
N LYS A 84 -3.11 19.46 8.57
CA LYS A 84 -1.72 19.04 8.23
C LYS A 84 -0.91 18.48 9.40
N ASN A 85 -1.53 18.36 10.57
CA ASN A 85 -0.89 17.92 11.79
C ASN A 85 -1.12 16.41 12.00
N HIS A 86 -0.05 15.66 11.74
CA HIS A 86 0.37 14.34 12.25
C HIS A 86 -0.71 13.31 12.62
N PHE A 87 -0.51 12.09 12.13
CA PHE A 87 -1.32 10.92 12.49
C PHE A 87 -0.66 10.23 13.69
N ASP A 88 -1.34 10.17 14.83
CA ASP A 88 -0.79 9.50 16.01
C ASP A 88 -1.11 7.99 15.99
N THR A 89 -2.14 7.55 15.25
CA THR A 89 -2.56 6.14 15.19
C THR A 89 -3.09 5.67 13.83
N ARG A 90 -3.03 4.35 13.58
CA ARG A 90 -3.60 3.68 12.39
C ARG A 90 -5.13 3.79 12.35
N GLU A 91 -5.80 3.72 13.50
CA GLU A 91 -7.26 3.90 13.55
C GLU A 91 -7.70 5.31 13.12
N GLU A 92 -6.93 6.35 13.48
CA GLU A 92 -7.22 7.73 13.06
C GLU A 92 -7.06 7.91 11.55
N LEU A 93 -5.99 7.34 10.97
CA LEU A 93 -5.79 7.34 9.51
C LEU A 93 -6.98 6.66 8.81
N GLN A 94 -7.37 5.46 9.25
CA GLN A 94 -8.50 4.73 8.66
C GLN A 94 -9.82 5.50 8.78
N ARG A 95 -10.06 6.14 9.93
CA ARG A 95 -11.25 6.98 10.14
C ARG A 95 -11.27 8.16 9.18
N ARG A 96 -10.16 8.87 9.03
CA ARG A 96 -10.04 10.03 8.13
C ARG A 96 -10.21 9.65 6.65
N ILE A 97 -9.65 8.52 6.23
CA ILE A 97 -9.87 7.96 4.88
C ILE A 97 -11.36 7.69 4.67
N SER A 98 -12.03 7.06 5.64
CA SER A 98 -13.47 6.79 5.54
C SER A 98 -14.31 8.06 5.37
N ILE A 99 -13.94 9.15 6.04
CA ILE A 99 -14.63 10.45 5.91
C ILE A 99 -14.41 11.03 4.52
N GLY A 100 -13.15 11.04 4.06
CA GLY A 100 -12.81 11.51 2.72
C GLY A 100 -13.55 10.77 1.61
N MET A 101 -13.72 9.45 1.74
CA MET A 101 -14.50 8.63 0.79
C MET A 101 -16.00 9.00 0.77
N ARG A 102 -16.61 9.28 1.93
CA ARG A 102 -18.00 9.72 2.00
C ARG A 102 -18.17 11.10 1.37
N LEU A 103 -17.25 12.02 1.68
CA LEU A 103 -17.24 13.36 1.10
C LEU A 103 -17.03 13.29 -0.43
N TRP A 104 -16.15 12.43 -0.92
CA TRP A 104 -15.94 12.17 -2.34
C TRP A 104 -17.25 11.76 -3.03
N ASN A 105 -17.93 10.74 -2.50
CA ASN A 105 -19.19 10.24 -3.07
C ASN A 105 -20.26 11.34 -3.09
N TYR A 106 -20.41 12.09 -2.00
CA TYR A 106 -21.33 13.22 -1.98
C TYR A 106 -20.96 14.25 -3.05
N SER A 107 -19.67 14.56 -3.19
CA SER A 107 -19.18 15.59 -4.11
C SER A 107 -19.42 15.25 -5.57
N ILE A 108 -19.28 13.96 -5.95
CA ILE A 108 -19.68 13.48 -7.27
C ILE A 108 -21.19 13.70 -7.48
N SER A 109 -22.04 13.21 -6.57
CA SER A 109 -23.49 13.32 -6.71
C SER A 109 -23.96 14.79 -6.82
N ALA A 110 -23.37 15.67 -6.00
CA ALA A 110 -23.66 17.10 -6.01
C ALA A 110 -23.15 17.77 -7.30
N GLY A 111 -21.97 17.39 -7.79
CA GLY A 111 -21.39 17.88 -9.03
C GLY A 111 -22.20 17.47 -10.28
N GLU A 112 -22.83 16.31 -10.25
CA GLU A 112 -23.76 15.83 -11.30
C GLU A 112 -25.15 16.48 -11.21
N GLY A 113 -25.39 17.32 -10.20
CA GLY A 113 -26.68 17.98 -9.97
C GLY A 113 -27.74 17.06 -9.34
N ILE A 114 -27.34 15.92 -8.79
CA ILE A 114 -28.21 14.94 -8.11
C ILE A 114 -27.70 14.75 -6.66
N PRO A 115 -27.71 15.80 -5.82
CA PRO A 115 -27.14 15.71 -4.47
C PRO A 115 -27.91 14.69 -3.61
N GLU A 116 -27.21 13.69 -3.10
CA GLU A 116 -27.79 12.68 -2.24
C GLU A 116 -27.83 13.14 -0.78
N GLU A 117 -29.02 13.50 -0.28
CA GLU A 117 -29.21 14.03 1.08
C GLU A 117 -28.68 13.11 2.19
N HIS A 118 -28.76 11.79 1.98
CA HIS A 118 -28.26 10.84 2.98
C HIS A 118 -26.73 10.88 3.12
N LEU A 119 -25.99 11.04 2.00
CA LEU A 119 -24.54 11.21 2.03
C LEU A 119 -24.16 12.54 2.67
N TYR A 120 -24.90 13.62 2.38
CA TYR A 120 -24.72 14.90 3.05
C TYR A 120 -24.88 14.76 4.57
N ALA A 121 -25.98 14.14 5.02
CA ALA A 121 -26.28 13.97 6.43
C ALA A 121 -25.18 13.16 7.16
N GLU A 122 -24.68 12.10 6.54
CA GLU A 122 -23.59 11.29 7.08
C GLU A 122 -22.30 12.10 7.23
N VAL A 123 -21.90 12.86 6.21
CA VAL A 123 -20.70 13.71 6.25
C VAL A 123 -20.87 14.82 7.30
N ALA A 124 -22.01 15.48 7.32
CA ALA A 124 -22.31 16.55 8.26
C ALA A 124 -22.31 16.06 9.72
N GLU A 125 -22.88 14.88 10.00
CA GLU A 125 -22.85 14.28 11.34
C GLU A 125 -21.40 14.04 11.80
N ILE A 126 -20.56 13.50 10.91
CA ILE A 126 -19.17 13.24 11.24
C ILE A 126 -18.39 14.53 11.46
N LEU A 127 -18.52 15.53 10.58
CA LEU A 127 -17.85 16.83 10.75
C LEU A 127 -18.27 17.52 12.05
N LYS A 128 -19.55 17.45 12.41
CA LYS A 128 -20.06 17.97 13.68
C LYS A 128 -19.47 17.24 14.89
N LYS A 129 -19.44 15.92 14.86
CA LYS A 129 -19.03 15.08 15.99
C LYS A 129 -17.51 15.04 16.20
N ASP A 130 -16.76 14.93 15.10
CA ASP A 130 -15.33 14.63 15.13
C ASP A 130 -14.48 15.90 15.04
N TYR A 131 -14.99 16.93 14.34
CA TYR A 131 -14.29 18.20 14.17
C TYR A 131 -14.96 19.37 14.91
N GLY A 132 -16.09 19.13 15.59
CA GLY A 132 -16.78 20.17 16.36
C GLY A 132 -17.38 21.30 15.51
N MET A 133 -17.47 21.11 14.19
CA MET A 133 -17.90 22.14 13.25
C MET A 133 -19.36 22.52 13.47
N GLN A 134 -19.66 23.81 13.29
CA GLN A 134 -21.04 24.32 13.38
C GLN A 134 -21.77 24.17 12.04
N GLU A 135 -23.10 24.19 12.04
CA GLU A 135 -23.92 23.92 10.83
C GLU A 135 -23.55 24.79 9.62
N LYS A 136 -23.32 26.09 9.82
CA LYS A 136 -22.87 27.01 8.75
C LYS A 136 -21.46 26.70 8.24
N GLU A 137 -20.58 26.28 9.13
CA GLU A 137 -19.21 25.91 8.81
C GLU A 137 -19.18 24.60 8.01
N ILE A 138 -20.00 23.62 8.41
CA ILE A 138 -20.19 22.34 7.70
C ILE A 138 -20.68 22.59 6.27
N MET A 139 -21.73 23.41 6.09
CA MET A 139 -22.25 23.75 4.76
C MET A 139 -21.15 24.38 3.90
N SER A 140 -20.47 25.42 4.42
CA SER A 140 -19.40 26.09 3.68
C SER A 140 -18.22 25.17 3.36
N PHE A 141 -17.88 24.24 4.25
CA PHE A 141 -16.82 23.26 4.06
C PHE A 141 -17.19 22.28 2.95
N ILE A 142 -18.40 21.71 3.01
CA ILE A 142 -18.89 20.76 2.02
C ILE A 142 -18.99 21.41 0.64
N ASP A 143 -19.54 22.62 0.53
CA ASP A 143 -19.63 23.36 -0.74
C ASP A 143 -18.24 23.62 -1.34
N SER A 144 -17.28 24.01 -0.50
CA SER A 144 -15.88 24.19 -0.90
C SER A 144 -15.25 22.87 -1.38
N ALA A 145 -15.55 21.76 -0.72
CA ALA A 145 -15.06 20.45 -1.09
C ALA A 145 -15.63 20.01 -2.45
N VAL A 146 -16.93 20.16 -2.68
CA VAL A 146 -17.59 19.92 -3.99
C VAL A 146 -16.90 20.72 -5.09
N GLY A 147 -16.68 22.02 -4.86
CA GLY A 147 -16.00 22.90 -5.82
C GLY A 147 -14.56 22.44 -6.13
N LYS A 148 -13.82 21.99 -5.11
CA LYS A 148 -12.46 21.44 -5.30
C LYS A 148 -12.47 20.09 -6.01
N GLN A 149 -13.47 19.25 -5.77
CA GLN A 149 -13.62 17.97 -6.47
C GLN A 149 -13.75 18.21 -7.98
N LEU A 150 -14.64 19.12 -8.37
CA LEU A 150 -14.85 19.48 -9.77
C LEU A 150 -13.61 20.12 -10.41
N TYR A 151 -12.87 20.93 -9.65
CA TYR A 151 -11.65 21.57 -10.13
C TYR A 151 -10.49 20.59 -10.32
N TYR A 152 -10.30 19.67 -9.37
CA TYR A 152 -9.22 18.69 -9.40
C TYR A 152 -9.52 17.53 -10.36
N PHE A 153 -10.78 17.12 -10.50
CA PHE A 153 -11.18 15.98 -11.32
C PHE A 153 -12.23 16.42 -12.36
N PRO A 154 -11.84 17.24 -13.35
CA PRO A 154 -12.75 17.69 -14.39
C PRO A 154 -13.23 16.51 -15.24
N GLN A 155 -14.54 16.39 -15.43
CA GLN A 155 -15.19 15.25 -16.09
C GLN A 155 -14.92 15.19 -17.60
N ASP A 156 -14.69 16.33 -18.23
CA ASP A 156 -14.47 16.49 -19.67
C ASP A 156 -13.13 15.93 -20.16
N ILE A 157 -12.21 15.64 -19.25
CA ILE A 157 -10.89 15.10 -19.58
C ILE A 157 -10.67 13.68 -19.06
N GLN A 158 -11.57 13.11 -18.23
CA GLN A 158 -11.29 11.83 -17.58
C GLN A 158 -11.06 10.72 -18.61
N PRO A 159 -10.09 9.83 -18.39
CA PRO A 159 -9.77 8.78 -19.35
C PRO A 159 -10.87 7.72 -19.38
N GLU A 160 -11.05 7.06 -20.52
CA GLU A 160 -11.95 5.90 -20.65
C GLU A 160 -11.36 4.60 -20.06
N ILE A 161 -10.25 4.70 -19.33
CA ILE A 161 -9.54 3.58 -18.72
C ILE A 161 -10.10 3.34 -17.31
N ALA A 162 -10.64 2.14 -17.10
CA ALA A 162 -11.19 1.75 -15.80
C ALA A 162 -10.12 1.81 -14.70
N GLY A 163 -10.49 2.43 -13.56
CA GLY A 163 -9.63 2.49 -12.38
C GLY A 163 -8.56 3.58 -12.41
N ILE A 164 -8.57 4.45 -13.41
CA ILE A 164 -7.66 5.59 -13.57
C ILE A 164 -8.47 6.89 -13.62
N MET A 165 -7.90 7.96 -13.09
CA MET A 165 -8.42 9.31 -13.17
C MET A 165 -7.31 10.29 -13.50
N TYR A 166 -7.66 11.36 -14.21
CA TYR A 166 -6.77 12.51 -14.33
C TYR A 166 -7.09 13.52 -13.24
N MET A 167 -6.07 13.87 -12.46
CA MET A 167 -6.13 14.91 -11.44
C MET A 167 -5.32 16.11 -11.89
N ARG A 168 -5.85 17.32 -11.71
CA ARG A 168 -5.08 18.55 -11.96
C ARG A 168 -3.87 18.63 -11.03
N LYS A 169 -2.68 18.92 -11.56
CA LYS A 169 -1.47 19.19 -10.78
C LYS A 169 -1.73 20.36 -9.82
N PHE A 170 -1.36 20.22 -8.55
CA PHE A 170 -1.46 21.27 -7.54
C PHE A 170 -0.17 21.35 -6.73
N GLY A 171 0.38 22.55 -6.64
CA GLY A 171 1.69 22.81 -6.03
C GLY A 171 2.85 22.53 -7.01
N VAL A 172 3.99 23.15 -6.75
CA VAL A 172 5.25 22.82 -7.41
C VAL A 172 5.98 21.85 -6.49
N THR A 173 6.27 20.66 -6.98
CA THR A 173 7.07 19.67 -6.23
C THR A 173 8.39 19.49 -6.93
N THR A 174 9.48 19.97 -6.34
CA THR A 174 10.83 19.69 -6.86
C THR A 174 11.24 18.29 -6.48
N ILE A 175 11.67 17.50 -7.47
CA ILE A 175 12.25 16.17 -7.28
C ILE A 175 13.78 16.34 -7.35
N LEU A 176 14.41 16.36 -6.18
CA LEU A 176 15.86 16.37 -6.07
C LEU A 176 16.37 14.94 -6.22
N GLU A 177 17.33 14.74 -7.10
CA GLU A 177 18.01 13.44 -7.24
C GLU A 177 18.69 13.08 -5.93
N PHE A 178 18.76 11.77 -5.66
CA PHE A 178 19.58 11.29 -4.57
C PHE A 178 21.05 11.59 -4.90
N ASN A 179 21.78 12.14 -3.93
CA ASN A 179 23.18 12.50 -4.15
C ASN A 179 24.09 11.36 -3.67
N HIS A 180 24.39 10.44 -4.58
CA HIS A 180 25.28 9.31 -4.34
C HIS A 180 26.69 9.73 -3.90
N ASP A 181 27.17 10.92 -4.30
CA ASP A 181 28.49 11.44 -3.85
C ASP A 181 28.54 11.73 -2.34
N LEU A 182 27.39 11.82 -1.66
CA LEU A 182 27.30 12.02 -0.21
C LEU A 182 27.21 10.71 0.58
N LEU A 183 27.22 9.56 -0.10
CA LEU A 183 27.33 8.25 0.54
C LEU A 183 28.81 7.97 0.82
N ASP A 184 29.24 8.29 2.04
CA ASP A 184 30.54 7.87 2.56
C ASP A 184 30.30 6.74 3.58
N TYR A 185 30.69 5.52 3.24
CA TYR A 185 30.49 4.34 4.09
C TYR A 185 31.68 3.39 4.05
N ASP A 186 31.82 2.60 5.11
CA ASP A 186 32.84 1.56 5.18
C ASP A 186 32.43 0.34 4.35
N GLU A 187 33.08 0.13 3.20
CA GLU A 187 32.87 -1.04 2.34
C GLU A 187 33.34 -2.36 2.98
N ASN A 188 34.09 -2.32 4.10
CA ASN A 188 34.54 -3.55 4.74
C ASN A 188 33.35 -4.34 5.32
N PRO A 189 33.23 -5.65 5.02
CA PRO A 189 32.14 -6.47 5.54
C PRO A 189 32.10 -6.46 7.07
N LEU A 190 30.90 -6.29 7.62
CA LEU A 190 30.67 -6.36 9.05
C LEU A 190 30.44 -7.81 9.50
N GLU A 191 30.93 -8.17 10.67
CA GLU A 191 30.56 -9.47 11.26
C GLU A 191 29.04 -9.49 11.55
N PRO A 192 28.31 -10.56 11.15
CA PRO A 192 26.89 -10.69 11.41
C PRO A 192 26.58 -10.75 12.91
N THR A 193 25.58 -9.97 13.33
CA THR A 193 25.04 -10.00 14.69
C THR A 193 24.08 -11.18 14.89
N PRO A 194 23.68 -11.50 16.14
CA PRO A 194 22.63 -12.49 16.38
C PRO A 194 21.30 -12.16 15.69
N ASP A 195 20.96 -10.88 15.54
CA ASP A 195 19.74 -10.46 14.85
C ASP A 195 19.85 -10.65 13.34
N ASP A 196 21.03 -10.42 12.76
CA ASP A 196 21.33 -10.70 11.35
C ASP A 196 21.18 -12.20 11.02
N ILE A 197 21.72 -13.06 11.89
CA ILE A 197 21.59 -14.52 11.75
C ILE A 197 20.11 -14.93 11.80
N LYS A 198 19.34 -14.34 12.71
CA LYS A 198 17.90 -14.59 12.82
C LYS A 198 17.16 -14.13 11.56
N VAL A 199 17.51 -12.98 10.99
CA VAL A 199 16.95 -12.48 9.73
C VAL A 199 17.26 -13.45 8.60
N LEU A 200 18.51 -13.89 8.46
CA LEU A 200 18.91 -14.90 7.47
C LEU A 200 18.06 -16.18 7.57
N GLU A 201 17.96 -16.77 8.76
CA GLU A 201 17.17 -17.98 8.99
C GLU A 201 15.69 -17.78 8.60
N ASN A 202 15.13 -16.62 8.96
CA ASN A 202 13.76 -16.25 8.65
C ASN A 202 13.52 -16.06 7.14
N LEU A 203 14.44 -15.42 6.42
CA LEU A 203 14.35 -15.26 4.98
C LEU A 203 14.38 -16.61 4.27
N LEU A 204 15.24 -17.54 4.70
CA LEU A 204 15.28 -18.91 4.16
C LEU A 204 13.96 -19.66 4.40
N ILE A 205 13.28 -19.42 5.53
CA ILE A 205 11.95 -19.96 5.81
C ILE A 205 10.90 -19.36 4.86
N LEU A 206 10.93 -18.04 4.62
CA LEU A 206 10.03 -17.38 3.67
C LEU A 206 10.21 -17.94 2.26
N ASP A 207 11.45 -18.02 1.80
CA ASP A 207 11.78 -18.57 0.49
C ASP A 207 11.26 -20.00 0.32
N ASN A 208 11.42 -20.84 1.36
CA ASN A 208 10.88 -22.19 1.32
C ASN A 208 9.34 -22.20 1.30
N ASN A 209 8.67 -21.29 2.00
CA ASN A 209 7.22 -21.17 1.93
C ASN A 209 6.75 -20.77 0.51
N VAL A 210 7.47 -19.87 -0.15
CA VAL A 210 7.23 -19.48 -1.54
C VAL A 210 7.45 -20.68 -2.46
N ARG A 211 8.66 -21.26 -2.48
CA ARG A 211 9.05 -22.37 -3.38
C ARG A 211 8.21 -23.65 -3.19
N THR A 212 7.58 -23.83 -2.03
CA THR A 212 6.68 -24.97 -1.77
C THR A 212 5.21 -24.65 -2.06
N HIS A 213 4.92 -23.50 -2.66
CA HIS A 213 3.57 -22.99 -2.95
C HIS A 213 2.67 -22.97 -1.70
N ARG A 214 3.25 -22.73 -0.51
CA ARG A 214 2.48 -22.74 0.73
C ARG A 214 1.56 -21.54 0.73
N ASN A 215 0.28 -21.77 1.01
CA ASN A 215 -0.72 -20.71 1.03
C ASN A 215 -0.31 -19.55 1.97
N TYR A 216 -0.19 -18.34 1.42
CA TYR A 216 0.17 -17.10 2.12
C TYR A 216 -0.61 -16.89 3.43
N SER A 217 -1.90 -17.23 3.46
CA SER A 217 -2.71 -17.08 4.69
C SER A 217 -2.22 -17.91 5.89
N LEU A 218 -1.36 -18.92 5.66
CA LEU A 218 -0.77 -19.76 6.71
C LEU A 218 0.54 -19.20 7.28
N TRP A 219 1.18 -18.26 6.60
CA TRP A 219 2.48 -17.71 6.98
C TRP A 219 2.50 -16.17 6.98
N LYS A 220 1.36 -15.50 6.72
CA LYS A 220 1.21 -14.05 6.78
C LYS A 220 1.65 -13.43 8.13
N ASP A 221 1.23 -14.02 9.25
CA ASP A 221 1.55 -13.47 10.58
C ASP A 221 3.04 -13.66 10.94
N GLU A 222 3.68 -14.65 10.31
CA GLU A 222 5.12 -14.88 10.40
C GLU A 222 5.86 -13.87 9.52
N PHE A 223 5.43 -13.70 8.28
CA PHE A 223 5.94 -12.68 7.35
C PHE A 223 5.91 -11.27 7.93
N GLU A 224 4.80 -10.86 8.57
CA GLU A 224 4.70 -9.54 9.20
C GLU A 224 5.82 -9.30 10.23
N LYS A 225 6.18 -10.34 11.00
CA LYS A 225 7.28 -10.23 11.97
C LYS A 225 8.63 -10.19 11.29
N ILE A 226 8.83 -11.06 10.30
CA ILE A 226 10.09 -11.13 9.55
C ILE A 226 10.35 -9.80 8.84
N ARG A 227 9.33 -9.19 8.26
CA ARG A 227 9.39 -7.87 7.63
C ARG A 227 9.89 -6.79 8.59
N VAL A 228 9.37 -6.77 9.83
CA VAL A 228 9.82 -5.83 10.86
C VAL A 228 11.24 -6.13 11.30
N ASP A 229 11.56 -7.40 11.56
CA ASP A 229 12.90 -7.83 12.00
C ASP A 229 13.96 -7.49 10.93
N CYS A 230 13.67 -7.70 9.64
CA CYS A 230 14.56 -7.32 8.54
C CYS A 230 14.85 -5.82 8.52
N ALA A 231 13.81 -4.99 8.63
CA ALA A 231 13.95 -3.54 8.63
C ALA A 231 14.78 -3.03 9.83
N LEU A 232 14.59 -3.64 11.01
CA LEU A 232 15.37 -3.28 12.20
C LEU A 232 16.84 -3.68 12.07
N ALA A 233 17.13 -4.92 11.66
CA ALA A 233 18.51 -5.39 11.50
C ALA A 233 19.26 -4.61 10.41
N TYR A 234 18.60 -4.32 9.30
CA TYR A 234 19.12 -3.44 8.25
C TYR A 234 19.43 -2.04 8.78
N GLY A 235 18.55 -1.46 9.60
CA GLY A 235 18.79 -0.17 10.24
C GLY A 235 20.03 -0.17 11.13
N GLU A 236 20.20 -1.18 11.96
CA GLU A 236 21.41 -1.34 12.78
C GLU A 236 22.68 -1.52 11.92
N TRP A 237 22.57 -2.25 10.80
CA TRP A 237 23.66 -2.37 9.84
C TRP A 237 24.05 -1.00 9.23
N LEU A 238 23.08 -0.20 8.78
CA LEU A 238 23.33 1.16 8.26
C LEU A 238 24.01 2.05 9.30
N LEU A 239 23.60 1.98 10.57
CA LEU A 239 24.23 2.74 11.65
C LEU A 239 25.67 2.31 11.89
N ARG A 240 25.97 1.01 11.81
CA ARG A 240 27.33 0.46 11.93
C ARG A 240 28.20 0.81 10.73
N LYS A 241 27.60 1.03 9.55
CA LYS A 241 28.23 1.56 8.34
C LYS A 241 28.37 3.08 8.34
N GLU A 242 28.04 3.74 9.45
CA GLU A 242 28.10 5.20 9.65
C GLU A 242 27.09 6.02 8.82
N LEU A 243 26.10 5.37 8.19
CA LEU A 243 25.04 5.99 7.37
C LEU A 243 23.86 6.52 8.20
N ASN A 244 24.17 7.27 9.25
CA ASN A 244 23.19 7.73 10.25
C ASN A 244 22.06 8.58 9.66
N GLU A 245 22.36 9.43 8.68
CA GLU A 245 21.39 10.34 8.07
C GLU A 245 20.40 9.59 7.15
N TYR A 246 20.83 8.46 6.57
CA TYR A 246 20.07 7.66 5.62
C TYR A 246 19.31 6.49 6.27
N ALA A 247 19.71 6.07 7.48
CA ALA A 247 19.11 4.93 8.18
C ALA A 247 17.58 5.02 8.27
N GLY A 248 17.03 6.19 8.60
CA GLY A 248 15.58 6.38 8.67
C GLY A 248 14.88 6.19 7.32
N PRO A 249 15.19 7.02 6.31
CA PRO A 249 14.61 6.90 4.97
C PRO A 249 14.76 5.49 4.37
N PHE A 250 15.96 4.90 4.44
CA PHE A 250 16.24 3.60 3.81
C PHE A 250 15.47 2.46 4.48
N VAL A 251 15.46 2.42 5.82
CA VAL A 251 14.67 1.42 6.56
C VAL A 251 13.18 1.50 6.23
N ASN A 252 12.64 2.70 5.98
CA ASN A 252 11.24 2.88 5.63
C ASN A 252 10.88 2.38 4.22
N ALA A 253 11.86 2.28 3.31
CA ALA A 253 11.65 1.78 1.96
C ALA A 253 11.54 0.24 1.89
N ILE A 254 12.12 -0.46 2.87
CA ILE A 254 12.22 -1.94 2.85
C ILE A 254 10.88 -2.65 3.08
N PRO A 255 10.03 -2.29 4.07
CA PRO A 255 8.77 -2.99 4.26
C PRO A 255 7.85 -2.99 3.03
N PRO A 256 7.65 -1.87 2.30
CA PRO A 256 6.94 -1.87 1.02
C PRO A 256 7.56 -2.78 -0.04
N PHE A 257 8.89 -2.82 -0.13
CA PHE A 257 9.59 -3.69 -1.07
C PHE A 257 9.41 -5.17 -0.72
N LEU A 258 9.54 -5.55 0.55
CA LEU A 258 9.27 -6.91 1.02
C LEU A 258 7.79 -7.31 0.82
N ASP A 259 6.86 -6.38 1.06
CA ASP A 259 5.44 -6.60 0.78
C ASP A 259 5.21 -6.90 -0.71
N TYR A 260 5.90 -6.18 -1.60
CA TYR A 260 5.88 -6.48 -3.03
C TYR A 260 6.44 -7.87 -3.31
N VAL A 261 7.68 -8.18 -2.91
CA VAL A 261 8.32 -9.47 -3.22
C VAL A 261 7.51 -10.67 -2.69
N TYR A 262 7.05 -10.65 -1.43
CA TYR A 262 6.50 -11.84 -0.78
C TYR A 262 4.97 -11.89 -0.67
N SER A 263 4.26 -10.76 -0.79
CA SER A 263 2.80 -10.72 -0.60
C SER A 263 2.01 -10.31 -1.83
N TYR A 264 2.66 -9.70 -2.82
CA TYR A 264 2.05 -9.33 -4.09
C TYR A 264 1.88 -10.57 -4.99
N PRO A 265 0.75 -10.69 -5.71
CA PRO A 265 0.50 -11.83 -6.57
C PRO A 265 1.28 -11.72 -7.89
N HIS A 266 2.53 -12.16 -7.88
CA HIS A 266 3.37 -12.27 -9.07
C HIS A 266 2.87 -13.35 -10.03
N GLN A 267 3.20 -13.20 -11.32
CA GLN A 267 2.93 -14.23 -12.34
C GLN A 267 3.74 -15.51 -12.08
N TRP A 268 4.97 -15.35 -11.61
CA TRP A 268 5.92 -16.40 -11.24
C TRP A 268 6.34 -16.19 -9.80
N GLU A 269 6.59 -17.29 -9.09
CA GLU A 269 7.08 -17.18 -7.73
C GLU A 269 8.49 -16.59 -7.70
N THR A 270 8.69 -15.65 -6.79
CA THR A 270 9.94 -14.92 -6.63
C THR A 270 10.25 -14.73 -5.14
N THR A 271 11.53 -14.63 -4.87
CA THR A 271 12.16 -14.31 -3.59
C THR A 271 13.13 -13.15 -3.83
N LEU A 272 13.79 -12.65 -2.79
CA LEU A 272 14.80 -11.61 -2.96
C LEU A 272 16.00 -12.08 -3.81
N ASN A 273 16.33 -13.37 -3.72
CA ASN A 273 17.49 -13.98 -4.39
C ASN A 273 17.26 -14.33 -5.88
N ASP A 274 16.02 -14.38 -6.35
CA ASP A 274 15.67 -14.74 -7.74
C ASP A 274 14.71 -13.73 -8.39
N LEU A 275 14.72 -12.50 -7.89
CA LEU A 275 13.94 -11.39 -8.42
C LEU A 275 14.43 -11.02 -9.82
N ILE A 276 13.54 -11.12 -10.81
CA ILE A 276 13.85 -10.79 -12.20
C ILE A 276 13.71 -9.29 -12.46
N PRO A 277 14.45 -8.72 -13.44
CA PRO A 277 14.39 -7.29 -13.75
C PRO A 277 12.97 -6.76 -14.03
N GLU A 278 12.10 -7.56 -14.65
CA GLU A 278 10.72 -7.16 -14.95
C GLU A 278 9.89 -6.89 -13.68
N TYR A 279 10.19 -7.58 -12.57
CA TYR A 279 9.55 -7.31 -11.28
C TYR A 279 10.14 -6.10 -10.57
N MET A 280 11.42 -5.79 -10.81
CA MET A 280 11.98 -4.51 -10.37
C MET A 280 11.33 -3.35 -11.11
N GLU A 281 11.17 -3.45 -12.43
CA GLU A 281 10.44 -2.46 -13.22
C GLU A 281 9.00 -2.29 -12.73
N GLU A 282 8.23 -3.37 -12.55
CA GLU A 282 6.87 -3.27 -12.01
C GLU A 282 6.83 -2.67 -10.60
N PHE A 283 7.81 -2.99 -9.74
CA PHE A 283 7.89 -2.38 -8.41
C PHE A 283 7.96 -0.86 -8.50
N PHE A 284 8.90 -0.32 -9.27
CA PHE A 284 9.10 1.14 -9.37
C PHE A 284 8.01 1.82 -10.18
N PHE A 285 7.65 1.27 -11.35
CA PHE A 285 6.77 1.93 -12.32
C PHE A 285 5.27 1.68 -12.11
N ASP A 286 4.89 0.81 -11.18
CA ASP A 286 3.49 0.58 -10.85
C ASP A 286 3.24 0.47 -9.34
N TYR A 287 3.81 -0.54 -8.68
CA TYR A 287 3.47 -0.83 -7.27
C TYR A 287 3.80 0.36 -6.34
N LEU A 288 5.01 0.88 -6.44
CA LEU A 288 5.49 2.00 -5.62
C LEU A 288 4.74 3.29 -5.97
N LEU A 289 4.53 3.56 -7.26
CA LEU A 289 3.76 4.72 -7.71
C LEU A 289 2.30 4.66 -7.28
N MET A 290 1.71 3.48 -7.06
CA MET A 290 0.34 3.34 -6.56
C MET A 290 0.22 3.63 -5.06
N ARG A 291 1.33 3.68 -4.32
CA ARG A 291 1.30 4.01 -2.89
C ARG A 291 0.87 5.45 -2.65
N VAL A 292 0.04 5.63 -1.64
CA VAL A 292 -0.56 6.94 -1.29
C VAL A 292 0.14 7.61 -0.11
N ASP A 293 0.88 6.84 0.66
CA ASP A 293 1.60 7.26 1.86
C ASP A 293 3.04 7.69 1.57
N VAL A 294 3.51 7.49 0.33
CA VAL A 294 4.81 7.96 -0.13
C VAL A 294 4.64 9.32 -0.80
N LYS A 295 5.38 10.32 -0.32
CA LYS A 295 5.40 11.65 -0.93
C LYS A 295 6.35 11.63 -2.14
N PRO A 296 6.13 12.49 -3.14
CA PRO A 296 6.98 12.51 -4.33
C PRO A 296 8.47 12.64 -4.03
N GLN A 297 8.84 13.43 -3.01
CA GLN A 297 10.24 13.64 -2.62
C GLN A 297 10.89 12.42 -1.96
N ILE A 298 10.10 11.46 -1.49
CA ILE A 298 10.60 10.26 -0.79
C ILE A 298 10.88 9.13 -1.78
N TYR A 299 10.30 9.17 -2.99
CA TYR A 299 10.54 8.14 -4.00
C TYR A 299 12.00 8.00 -4.40
N VAL A 300 12.78 9.09 -4.32
CA VAL A 300 14.20 9.12 -4.68
C VAL A 300 15.06 8.30 -3.73
N ASP A 301 14.57 8.03 -2.51
CA ASP A 301 15.31 7.22 -1.54
C ASP A 301 15.17 5.71 -1.80
N TYR A 302 14.22 5.26 -2.63
CA TYR A 302 13.90 3.83 -2.76
C TYR A 302 14.96 3.01 -3.48
N ALA A 303 15.51 3.51 -4.59
CA ALA A 303 16.56 2.82 -5.34
C ALA A 303 17.82 2.62 -4.48
N PRO A 304 18.44 3.67 -3.92
CA PRO A 304 19.62 3.50 -3.07
C PRO A 304 19.31 2.70 -1.80
N ALA A 305 18.11 2.84 -1.21
CA ALA A 305 17.73 2.02 -0.06
C ALA A 305 17.67 0.52 -0.37
N ILE A 306 17.16 0.16 -1.55
CA ILE A 306 17.09 -1.24 -2.00
C ILE A 306 18.50 -1.74 -2.32
N GLU A 307 19.31 -0.95 -3.02
CA GLU A 307 20.71 -1.28 -3.31
C GLU A 307 21.49 -1.65 -2.02
N PHE A 308 21.46 -0.77 -1.02
CA PHE A 308 22.11 -1.01 0.27
C PHE A 308 21.50 -2.17 1.06
N PHE A 309 20.21 -2.44 0.85
CA PHE A 309 19.59 -3.62 1.44
C PHE A 309 20.13 -4.90 0.80
N TYR A 310 20.41 -4.91 -0.50
CA TYR A 310 21.08 -6.04 -1.14
C TYR A 310 22.52 -6.21 -0.62
N TYR A 311 23.31 -5.12 -0.45
CA TYR A 311 24.64 -5.21 0.21
C TYR A 311 24.56 -5.82 1.60
N TYR A 312 23.57 -5.41 2.40
CA TYR A 312 23.30 -6.03 3.70
C TYR A 312 23.01 -7.53 3.58
N LEU A 313 22.15 -7.93 2.64
CA LEU A 313 21.80 -9.34 2.41
C LEU A 313 23.01 -10.19 2.00
N GLU A 314 23.92 -9.62 1.22
CA GLU A 314 25.19 -10.26 0.87
C GLU A 314 26.10 -10.46 2.09
N GLU A 315 26.29 -9.41 2.90
CA GLU A 315 27.17 -9.48 4.08
C GLU A 315 26.69 -10.50 5.11
N ILE A 316 25.37 -10.67 5.28
CA ILE A 316 24.82 -11.68 6.19
C ILE A 316 24.81 -13.09 5.57
N GLY A 317 25.20 -13.24 4.29
CA GLY A 317 25.29 -14.51 3.59
C GLY A 317 23.96 -15.06 3.07
N TYR A 318 22.97 -14.19 2.80
CA TYR A 318 21.71 -14.60 2.19
C TYR A 318 21.86 -14.89 0.69
N MET A 319 22.66 -14.08 -0.01
CA MET A 319 22.92 -14.20 -1.44
C MET A 319 24.32 -13.68 -1.80
N GLU A 320 24.73 -13.89 -3.05
CA GLU A 320 25.87 -13.18 -3.65
C GLU A 320 25.29 -12.16 -4.63
N ILE A 321 25.73 -10.91 -4.56
CA ILE A 321 25.29 -9.89 -5.50
C ILE A 321 26.04 -10.10 -6.81
N ASN A 322 25.31 -9.98 -7.91
CA ASN A 322 25.89 -9.92 -9.24
C ASN A 322 25.96 -8.45 -9.65
N ASP A 323 27.12 -7.98 -10.11
CA ASP A 323 27.32 -6.61 -10.61
C ASP A 323 26.21 -6.19 -11.60
N CYS A 324 25.72 -7.13 -12.44
CA CYS A 324 24.63 -6.85 -13.37
C CYS A 324 23.33 -6.38 -12.68
N PHE A 325 23.04 -6.84 -11.46
CA PHE A 325 21.83 -6.43 -10.73
C PHE A 325 21.91 -4.98 -10.27
N ILE A 326 23.10 -4.52 -9.85
CA ILE A 326 23.32 -3.14 -9.42
C ILE A 326 23.25 -2.21 -10.64
N ASP A 327 23.92 -2.59 -11.73
CA ASP A 327 23.83 -1.84 -13.01
C ASP A 327 22.36 -1.71 -13.48
N ASP A 328 21.58 -2.79 -13.41
CA ASP A 328 20.16 -2.77 -13.77
C ASP A 328 19.32 -1.85 -12.85
N LEU A 329 19.67 -1.75 -11.56
CA LEU A 329 19.00 -0.89 -10.59
C LEU A 329 19.33 0.60 -10.81
N ASP A 330 20.58 0.93 -11.16
CA ASP A 330 21.01 2.29 -11.51
C ASP A 330 20.29 2.79 -12.76
N ASP A 331 20.25 1.95 -13.81
CA ASP A 331 19.50 2.22 -15.05
C ASP A 331 17.99 2.43 -14.77
N LEU A 332 17.46 1.71 -13.78
CA LEU A 332 16.08 1.83 -13.36
C LEU A 332 15.82 3.13 -12.58
N GLU A 333 16.74 3.51 -11.70
CA GLU A 333 16.69 4.77 -10.95
C GLU A 333 16.59 5.97 -11.89
N GLU A 334 17.46 6.06 -12.91
CA GLU A 334 17.46 7.19 -13.85
C GLU A 334 16.12 7.33 -14.57
N LYS A 335 15.59 6.21 -15.09
CA LYS A 335 14.27 6.17 -15.76
C LYS A 335 13.15 6.55 -14.80
N PHE A 336 13.21 6.10 -13.56
CA PHE A 336 12.22 6.39 -12.54
C PHE A 336 12.23 7.87 -12.15
N LEU A 337 13.41 8.47 -11.93
CA LEU A 337 13.57 9.90 -11.66
C LEU A 337 13.02 10.77 -12.79
N PHE A 338 13.29 10.40 -14.04
CA PHE A 338 12.73 11.07 -15.21
C PHE A 338 11.19 11.08 -15.18
N LEU A 339 10.58 9.92 -14.91
CA LEU A 339 9.13 9.79 -14.79
C LEU A 339 8.58 10.64 -13.63
N LEU A 340 9.22 10.61 -12.47
CA LEU A 340 8.80 11.39 -11.30
C LEU A 340 8.78 12.89 -11.61
N ARG A 341 9.79 13.40 -12.32
CA ARG A 341 9.85 14.80 -12.76
C ARG A 341 8.71 15.13 -13.72
N GLN A 342 8.52 14.33 -14.77
CA GLN A 342 7.40 14.55 -15.70
C GLN A 342 6.04 14.58 -14.98
N ARG A 343 5.89 13.76 -13.95
CA ARG A 343 4.63 13.61 -13.21
C ARG A 343 4.43 14.70 -12.16
N TYR A 344 5.45 15.11 -11.43
CA TYR A 344 5.28 15.95 -10.23
C TYR A 344 5.85 17.37 -10.35
N GLU A 345 6.74 17.62 -11.32
CA GLU A 345 7.16 18.97 -11.73
C GLU A 345 6.22 19.51 -12.82
#